data_AF-A0AA37UCP0-F1
#
_entry.id   AF-A0AA37UCP0-F1
#
_cell.length_a   1.000
_cell.length_b   1.000
_cell.length_c   1.000
_cell.angle_alpha   90.00
_cell.angle_beta   90.00
_cell.angle_gamma   90.00
#
_symmetry.space_group_name_H-M   'P 1'
#
loop_
_entity.id
_entity.type
_entity.pdbx_description
1 polymer ?
#
loop_
_entity_poly.entity_id
_entity_poly.type
_entity_poly.pdbx_seq_one_letter_code
_entity_poly.pdbx_strand_id
1 'polypeptide(L)'
;MHRADPTVRLTGRERSRSARDRHDVPLDDLLLIPGLVPQLTARELQRSAERGAIERIGRGAYVDRREWSLLRADERALLRALAYARQHPEAVLSHSSAALVHGLPVAIPPARPEVLRLRSQHDLGGNGVRARSSVAPAEAITVDDVRVVPIERTVLDLAATLPFREALAPIDGYLARGGSRDALDDLLGGLRIRGARRAEVAVAHGDAGAANGGESLSRGTVHELGFPASVVQMPVPGTPHQTDLGWPEFELRGELDGFQKYVDPRYTDGRTPAQIAFAEKRREDEIRLITGHRFVRWTFEDALRVQPFRRALLRAGLPQQQRRRTR
;
A
#
# COMPACT_ATOMS: atom_id res chain seq x y z
N MET A 1 -8.11 -0.23 -53.68
CA MET A 1 -6.73 -0.42 -53.16
C MET A 1 -6.70 0.06 -51.71
N HIS A 2 -7.10 -0.82 -50.78
CA HIS A 2 -7.23 -0.51 -49.35
C HIS A 2 -5.84 -0.52 -48.70
N ARG A 3 -5.41 0.64 -48.18
CA ARG A 3 -4.24 0.73 -47.31
C ARG A 3 -4.60 0.07 -45.96
N ALA A 4 -3.85 -0.96 -45.59
CA ALA A 4 -3.93 -1.61 -44.30
C ALA A 4 -3.68 -0.59 -43.17
N ASP A 5 -4.51 -0.68 -42.13
CA ASP A 5 -4.53 0.16 -40.93
C ASP A 5 -3.38 -0.24 -39.98
N PRO A 6 -2.48 0.68 -39.56
CA PRO A 6 -1.45 0.36 -38.59
C PRO A 6 -2.03 0.52 -37.18
N THR A 7 -2.80 -0.47 -36.75
CA THR A 7 -2.91 -0.78 -35.31
C THR A 7 -1.47 -0.97 -34.82
N VAL A 8 -1.09 -0.33 -33.72
CA VAL A 8 0.14 -0.70 -33.01
C VAL A 8 -0.02 -2.16 -32.63
N ARG A 9 0.48 -3.06 -33.48
CA ARG A 9 0.73 -4.44 -33.11
C ARG A 9 1.87 -4.34 -32.12
N LEU A 10 1.52 -4.28 -30.84
CA LEU A 10 2.44 -4.57 -29.75
C LEU A 10 3.04 -5.94 -30.08
N THR A 11 4.23 -5.93 -30.65
CA THR A 11 4.87 -7.12 -31.20
C THR A 11 5.17 -8.08 -30.05
N GLY A 12 4.53 -9.26 -30.08
CA GLY A 12 5.19 -10.50 -29.66
C GLY A 12 5.03 -11.00 -28.22
N ARG A 13 3.94 -10.68 -27.51
CA ARG A 13 3.53 -11.46 -26.31
C ARG A 13 2.05 -11.85 -26.29
N GLU A 14 1.44 -12.09 -27.46
CA GLU A 14 0.18 -12.84 -27.50
C GLU A 14 0.47 -14.34 -27.45
N ARG A 15 0.29 -14.92 -26.26
CA ARG A 15 -0.50 -16.14 -26.15
C ARG A 15 -1.53 -15.89 -25.06
N SER A 16 -2.75 -16.37 -25.30
CA SER A 16 -3.78 -16.58 -24.30
C SER A 16 -3.15 -17.13 -23.02
N ARG A 17 -2.92 -16.26 -22.03
CA ARG A 17 -2.32 -16.62 -20.73
C ARG A 17 -3.39 -16.44 -19.68
N SER A 18 -3.62 -17.50 -18.91
CA SER A 18 -4.63 -17.52 -17.86
C SER A 18 -4.30 -16.44 -16.81
N ALA A 19 -5.30 -15.99 -16.04
CA ALA A 19 -5.09 -15.00 -14.99
C ALA A 19 -3.97 -15.38 -13.99
N ARG A 20 -3.64 -16.67 -13.87
CA ARG A 20 -2.56 -17.18 -13.00
C ARG A 20 -1.14 -16.89 -13.53
N ASP A 21 -0.93 -16.72 -14.84
CA ASP A 21 0.40 -16.51 -15.47
C ASP A 21 0.84 -15.03 -15.53
N ARG A 22 0.01 -14.09 -15.05
CA ARG A 22 0.28 -12.64 -15.13
C ARG A 22 1.11 -12.10 -13.96
N HIS A 23 1.29 -12.89 -12.91
CA HIS A 23 1.79 -12.42 -11.61
C HIS A 23 3.32 -12.45 -11.46
N ASP A 24 4.04 -12.99 -12.45
CA ASP A 24 5.51 -12.98 -12.54
C ASP A 24 6.05 -11.90 -13.49
N VAL A 25 5.19 -11.03 -14.01
CA VAL A 25 5.64 -9.91 -14.86
C VAL A 25 6.06 -8.77 -13.93
N PRO A 26 7.34 -8.35 -13.93
CA PRO A 26 7.76 -7.15 -13.21
C PRO A 26 6.89 -5.98 -13.65
N LEU A 27 6.36 -5.21 -12.70
CA LEU A 27 5.47 -4.08 -13.03
C LEU A 27 6.14 -3.11 -14.02
N ASP A 28 7.47 -2.98 -13.98
CA ASP A 28 8.24 -2.17 -14.93
C ASP A 28 8.07 -2.59 -16.40
N ASP A 29 7.76 -3.85 -16.69
CA ASP A 29 7.49 -4.32 -18.06
C ASP A 29 6.19 -3.73 -18.65
N LEU A 30 5.32 -3.17 -17.79
CA LEU A 30 4.08 -2.51 -18.22
C LEU A 30 4.31 -1.07 -18.69
N LEU A 31 5.49 -0.50 -18.46
CA LEU A 31 5.80 0.90 -18.76
C LEU A 31 6.10 1.11 -20.24
N LEU A 32 5.33 2.00 -20.85
CA LEU A 32 5.55 2.50 -22.21
C LEU A 32 6.13 3.92 -22.13
N ILE A 33 7.46 4.02 -22.24
CA ILE A 33 8.20 5.28 -22.25
C ILE A 33 8.95 5.42 -23.58
N PRO A 34 8.83 6.55 -24.31
CA PRO A 34 9.62 6.81 -25.51
C PRO A 34 11.12 6.66 -25.22
N GLY A 35 11.84 5.91 -26.06
CA GLY A 35 13.27 5.63 -25.88
C GLY A 35 13.57 4.41 -24.99
N LEU A 36 12.67 4.03 -24.08
CA LEU A 36 12.75 2.74 -23.38
C LEU A 36 12.15 1.60 -24.21
N VAL A 37 11.14 1.91 -25.03
CA VAL A 37 10.59 1.00 -26.06
C VAL A 37 10.99 1.54 -27.45
N PRO A 38 12.06 1.03 -28.08
CA PRO A 38 12.66 1.64 -29.28
C PRO A 38 11.73 1.76 -30.48
N GLN A 39 10.68 0.94 -30.55
CA GLN A 39 9.74 0.90 -31.66
C GLN A 39 8.58 1.90 -31.55
N LEU A 40 8.48 2.66 -30.44
CA LEU A 40 7.36 3.58 -30.18
C LEU A 40 7.82 5.02 -30.10
N THR A 41 7.26 5.89 -30.95
CA THR A 41 7.51 7.33 -30.89
C THR A 41 6.57 8.03 -29.90
N ALA A 42 7.00 9.17 -29.36
CA ALA A 42 6.16 9.98 -28.47
C ALA A 42 4.83 10.40 -29.11
N ARG A 43 4.81 10.65 -30.43
CA ARG A 43 3.60 11.00 -31.19
C ARG A 43 2.65 9.83 -31.36
N GLU A 44 3.15 8.59 -31.47
CA GLU A 44 2.30 7.39 -31.54
C GLU A 44 1.64 7.11 -30.20
N LEU A 45 2.41 7.19 -29.11
CA LEU A 45 1.88 7.02 -27.76
C LEU A 45 0.82 8.08 -27.43
N GLN A 46 1.06 9.34 -27.77
CA GLN A 46 0.07 10.39 -27.57
C GLN A 46 -1.25 10.11 -28.33
N ARG A 47 -1.18 9.75 -29.62
CA ARG A 47 -2.37 9.41 -30.42
C ARG A 47 -3.10 8.18 -29.87
N SER A 48 -2.37 7.17 -29.41
CA SER A 48 -2.96 5.97 -28.77
C SER A 48 -3.65 6.31 -27.45
N ALA A 49 -3.12 7.26 -26.68
CA ALA A 49 -3.75 7.76 -25.47
C ALA A 49 -5.04 8.55 -25.77
N GLU A 50 -5.02 9.42 -26.79
CA GLU A 50 -6.20 10.16 -27.27
C GLU A 50 -7.32 9.22 -27.75
N ARG A 51 -6.95 8.05 -28.30
CA ARG A 51 -7.89 6.98 -28.69
C ARG A 51 -8.32 6.08 -27.53
N GLY A 52 -7.78 6.27 -26.32
CA GLY A 52 -8.12 5.50 -25.13
C GLY A 52 -7.53 4.09 -25.08
N ALA A 53 -6.57 3.74 -25.94
CA ALA A 53 -5.92 2.43 -25.92
C ALA A 53 -4.91 2.30 -24.76
N ILE A 54 -4.24 3.41 -24.43
CA ILE A 54 -3.27 3.49 -23.34
C ILE A 54 -3.66 4.60 -22.35
N GLU A 55 -3.34 4.40 -21.08
CA GLU A 55 -3.51 5.38 -20.02
C GLU A 55 -2.20 6.17 -19.83
N ARG A 56 -2.29 7.50 -19.73
CA ARG A 56 -1.14 8.34 -19.40
C ARG A 56 -0.96 8.41 -17.88
N ILE A 57 0.12 7.81 -17.38
CA ILE A 57 0.38 7.71 -15.93
C ILE A 57 1.32 8.80 -15.41
N GLY A 58 2.06 9.46 -16.31
CA GLY A 58 2.98 10.55 -16.00
C GLY A 58 3.36 11.33 -17.26
N ARG A 59 4.22 12.34 -17.14
CA ARG A 59 4.79 12.99 -18.33
C ARG A 59 5.59 11.94 -19.10
N GLY A 60 5.32 11.79 -20.39
CA GLY A 60 6.03 10.86 -21.26
C GLY A 60 5.86 9.36 -20.94
N ALA A 61 5.01 8.98 -19.97
CA ALA A 61 4.87 7.59 -19.55
C ALA A 61 3.42 7.12 -19.64
N TYR A 62 3.25 5.92 -20.20
CA TYR A 62 1.95 5.32 -20.50
C TYR A 62 1.93 3.85 -20.08
N VAL A 63 0.72 3.30 -19.94
CA VAL A 63 0.47 1.87 -19.67
C VAL A 63 -0.74 1.45 -20.50
N ASP A 64 -0.83 0.18 -20.92
CA ASP A 64 -2.06 -0.33 -21.52
C ASP A 64 -3.28 -0.06 -20.61
N ARG A 65 -4.39 0.43 -21.18
CA ARG A 65 -5.53 0.85 -20.38
C ARG A 65 -6.22 -0.31 -19.66
N ARG A 66 -6.24 -1.51 -20.27
CA ARG A 66 -6.84 -2.70 -19.65
C ARG A 66 -5.98 -3.14 -18.48
N GLU A 67 -4.66 -3.25 -18.68
CA GLU A 67 -3.74 -3.57 -17.59
C GLU A 67 -3.84 -2.54 -16.45
N TRP A 68 -3.81 -1.25 -16.78
CA TRP A 68 -3.97 -0.18 -15.79
C TRP A 68 -5.26 -0.30 -14.96
N SER A 69 -6.37 -0.66 -15.61
CA SER A 69 -7.67 -0.80 -14.94
C SER A 69 -7.70 -1.93 -13.89
N LEU A 70 -6.85 -2.95 -14.06
CA LEU A 70 -6.75 -4.11 -13.17
C LEU A 70 -5.81 -3.86 -11.98
N LEU A 71 -4.92 -2.88 -12.08
CA LEU A 71 -3.97 -2.56 -11.01
C LEU A 71 -4.67 -1.94 -9.80
N ARG A 72 -4.21 -2.34 -8.61
CA ARG A 72 -4.54 -1.72 -7.33
C ARG A 72 -3.93 -0.33 -7.20
N ALA A 73 -4.38 0.42 -6.21
CA ALA A 73 -3.92 1.79 -5.98
C ALA A 73 -2.41 1.87 -5.66
N ASP A 74 -1.88 0.91 -4.91
CA ASP A 74 -0.46 0.76 -4.57
C ASP A 74 0.37 0.46 -5.83
N GLU A 75 -0.07 -0.50 -6.65
CA GLU A 75 0.59 -0.87 -7.91
C GLU A 75 0.61 0.31 -8.90
N ARG A 76 -0.50 1.04 -9.01
CA ARG A 76 -0.58 2.27 -9.82
C ARG A 76 0.36 3.36 -9.31
N ALA A 77 0.47 3.53 -8.00
CA ALA A 77 1.37 4.51 -7.41
C ALA A 77 2.85 4.12 -7.60
N LEU A 78 3.17 2.83 -7.47
CA LEU A 78 4.49 2.29 -7.75
C LEU A 78 4.89 2.52 -9.22
N LEU A 79 4.01 2.18 -10.18
CA LEU A 79 4.28 2.43 -11.60
C LEU A 79 4.55 3.91 -11.91
N ARG A 80 3.79 4.82 -11.28
CA ARG A 80 4.06 6.27 -11.44
C ARG A 80 5.43 6.65 -10.89
N ALA A 81 5.83 6.07 -9.78
CA ALA A 81 7.12 6.34 -9.16
C ALA A 81 8.28 5.80 -10.01
N LEU A 82 8.17 4.56 -10.50
CA LEU A 82 9.15 3.94 -11.39
C LEU A 82 9.24 4.70 -12.71
N ALA A 83 8.10 5.03 -13.33
CA ALA A 83 8.07 5.83 -14.56
C ALA A 83 8.76 7.20 -14.42
N TYR A 84 8.65 7.82 -13.24
CA TYR A 84 9.37 9.06 -12.96
C TYR A 84 10.87 8.80 -12.79
N ALA A 85 11.26 7.81 -11.99
CA ALA A 85 12.67 7.49 -11.77
C ALA A 85 13.42 7.12 -13.06
N ARG A 86 12.77 6.38 -13.98
CA ARG A 86 13.36 6.02 -15.29
C ARG A 86 13.63 7.23 -16.18
N GLN A 87 12.83 8.29 -16.05
CA GLN A 87 13.01 9.54 -16.78
C GLN A 87 13.96 10.54 -16.08
N HIS A 88 14.21 10.32 -14.80
CA HIS A 88 15.02 11.18 -13.93
C HIS A 88 15.99 10.31 -13.11
N PRO A 89 17.02 9.71 -13.70
CA PRO A 89 17.93 8.77 -13.02
C PRO A 89 18.65 9.38 -11.80
N GLU A 90 18.77 10.70 -11.76
CA GLU A 90 19.34 11.44 -10.64
C GLU A 90 18.40 11.57 -9.45
N ALA A 91 17.09 11.43 -9.66
CA ALA A 91 16.08 11.64 -8.64
C ALA A 91 16.07 10.50 -7.63
N VAL A 92 15.97 10.87 -6.34
CA VAL A 92 15.90 9.91 -5.24
C VAL A 92 14.44 9.80 -4.78
N LEU A 93 13.80 8.65 -4.99
CA LEU A 93 12.46 8.40 -4.45
C LEU A 93 12.53 8.35 -2.93
N SER A 94 11.50 8.87 -2.27
CA SER A 94 11.43 8.97 -0.81
C SER A 94 10.03 8.66 -0.29
N HIS A 95 9.91 8.52 1.03
CA HIS A 95 8.62 8.38 1.71
C HIS A 95 7.76 7.29 1.07
N SER A 96 6.53 7.59 0.67
CA SER A 96 5.57 6.57 0.24
C SER A 96 6.00 5.92 -1.08
N SER A 97 6.65 6.68 -1.96
CA SER A 97 7.22 6.13 -3.19
C SER A 97 8.41 5.21 -2.93
N ALA A 98 9.30 5.55 -1.99
CA ALA A 98 10.37 4.65 -1.60
C ALA A 98 9.84 3.40 -0.90
N ALA A 99 8.83 3.53 -0.04
CA ALA A 99 8.20 2.40 0.63
C ALA A 99 7.63 1.39 -0.38
N LEU A 100 6.94 1.88 -1.41
CA LEU A 100 6.41 1.02 -2.47
C LEU A 100 7.53 0.30 -3.25
N VAL A 101 8.66 0.96 -3.53
CA VAL A 101 9.82 0.30 -4.18
C VAL A 101 10.45 -0.75 -3.26
N HIS A 102 10.53 -0.49 -1.96
CA HIS A 102 10.99 -1.47 -0.96
C HIS A 102 9.99 -2.62 -0.71
N GLY A 103 8.83 -2.60 -1.38
CA GLY A 103 7.76 -3.58 -1.18
C GLY A 103 7.05 -3.46 0.17
N LEU A 104 7.14 -2.29 0.83
CA LEU A 104 6.41 -1.99 2.06
C LEU A 104 4.98 -1.54 1.74
N PRO A 105 3.98 -1.96 2.54
CA PRO A 105 2.62 -1.53 2.35
C PRO A 105 2.45 -0.06 2.71
N VAL A 106 1.67 0.66 1.90
CA VAL A 106 1.26 2.04 2.16
C VAL A 106 -0.26 2.06 2.17
N ALA A 107 -0.87 2.38 3.32
CA ALA A 107 -2.31 2.36 3.48
C ALA A 107 -3.01 3.29 2.47
N ILE A 108 -2.48 4.50 2.27
CA ILE A 108 -2.98 5.47 1.31
C ILE A 108 -1.86 5.81 0.31
N PRO A 109 -1.82 5.14 -0.86
CA PRO A 109 -0.80 5.38 -1.86
C PRO A 109 -0.83 6.84 -2.37
N PRO A 110 0.33 7.46 -2.64
CA PRO A 110 0.39 8.85 -3.02
C PRO A 110 -0.13 9.05 -4.46
N ALA A 111 -0.87 10.14 -4.69
CA ALA A 111 -1.35 10.47 -6.03
C ALA A 111 -0.24 10.86 -7.02
N ARG A 112 0.93 11.28 -6.50
CA ARG A 112 2.10 11.72 -7.26
C ARG A 112 3.36 11.10 -6.63
N PRO A 113 4.39 10.78 -7.43
CA PRO A 113 5.65 10.30 -6.89
C PRO A 113 6.24 11.27 -5.85
N GLU A 114 6.74 10.73 -4.75
CA GLU A 114 7.42 11.48 -3.68
C GLU A 114 8.93 11.37 -3.83
N VAL A 115 9.62 12.49 -3.96
CA VAL A 115 11.07 12.55 -4.21
C VAL A 115 11.78 13.39 -3.16
N LEU A 116 12.99 13.01 -2.80
CA LEU A 116 13.82 13.79 -1.89
C LEU A 116 14.33 15.03 -2.62
N ARG A 117 14.08 16.21 -2.05
CA ARG A 117 14.67 17.46 -2.54
C ARG A 117 16.12 17.53 -2.09
N LEU A 118 17.05 17.34 -3.03
CA LEU A 118 18.47 17.59 -2.80
C LEU A 118 18.74 19.11 -2.82
N ARG A 119 19.67 19.59 -1.97
CA ARG A 119 19.89 21.04 -1.75
C ARG A 119 20.29 21.81 -3.02
N SER A 120 20.84 21.13 -4.02
CA SER A 120 21.20 21.70 -5.34
C SER A 120 20.02 21.78 -6.32
N GLN A 121 18.85 21.25 -5.96
CA GLN A 121 17.70 21.12 -6.87
C GLN A 121 16.54 22.00 -6.39
N HIS A 122 16.57 23.27 -6.79
CA HIS A 122 15.55 24.27 -6.44
C HIS A 122 14.20 24.03 -7.14
N ASP A 123 14.17 23.31 -8.28
CA ASP A 123 13.00 23.23 -9.17
C ASP A 123 12.15 21.96 -9.03
N LEU A 124 12.45 21.03 -8.11
CA LEU A 124 11.74 19.75 -7.99
C LEU A 124 10.26 19.83 -7.54
N GLY A 125 9.70 21.03 -7.39
CA GLY A 125 8.34 21.25 -6.89
C GLY A 125 7.22 21.37 -7.95
N GLY A 126 7.53 21.37 -9.25
CA GLY A 126 6.58 21.80 -10.29
C GLY A 126 6.11 20.74 -11.32
N ASN A 127 6.73 19.56 -11.38
CA ASN A 127 6.60 18.64 -12.54
C ASN A 127 5.80 17.35 -12.25
N GLY A 128 4.66 17.46 -11.58
CA GLY A 128 3.81 16.27 -11.32
C GLY A 128 4.34 15.33 -10.23
N VAL A 129 5.34 15.76 -9.45
CA VAL A 129 5.87 15.08 -8.27
C VAL A 129 5.69 15.90 -7.00
N ARG A 130 5.87 15.26 -5.85
CA ARG A 130 5.89 15.91 -4.54
C ARG A 130 7.31 15.86 -3.96
N ALA A 131 7.96 17.02 -3.93
CA ALA A 131 9.26 17.17 -3.29
C ALA A 131 9.13 17.13 -1.76
N ARG A 132 9.95 16.29 -1.11
CA ARG A 132 10.05 16.15 0.34
C ARG A 132 11.40 16.68 0.78
N SER A 133 11.43 17.59 1.74
CA SER A 133 12.69 18.06 2.33
C SER A 133 13.12 17.12 3.44
N SER A 134 14.38 16.66 3.41
CA SER A 134 15.01 16.07 4.58
C SER A 134 16.01 17.05 5.17
N VAL A 135 16.03 17.14 6.50
CA VAL A 135 17.03 17.91 7.26
C VAL A 135 18.31 17.09 7.46
N ALA A 136 18.20 15.76 7.40
CA ALA A 136 19.32 14.84 7.52
C ALA A 136 19.58 14.19 6.15
N PRO A 137 20.77 14.37 5.55
CA PRO A 137 21.10 13.68 4.32
C PRO A 137 21.08 12.17 4.59
N ALA A 138 20.34 11.43 3.76
CA ALA A 138 20.46 9.99 3.68
C ALA A 138 21.20 9.69 2.38
N GLU A 139 22.21 8.83 2.45
CA GLU A 139 22.85 8.33 1.23
C GLU A 139 21.85 7.42 0.52
N ALA A 140 21.48 7.80 -0.70
CA ALA A 140 20.54 7.04 -1.50
C ALA A 140 21.17 5.71 -1.92
N ILE A 141 20.39 4.64 -1.87
CA ILE A 141 20.76 3.33 -2.41
C ILE A 141 20.04 3.10 -3.74
N THR A 142 20.47 2.07 -4.46
CA THR A 142 19.82 1.64 -5.71
C THR A 142 19.06 0.34 -5.47
N VAL A 143 17.78 0.31 -5.85
CA VAL A 143 16.92 -0.88 -5.88
C VAL A 143 16.35 -0.97 -7.29
N ASP A 144 16.61 -2.06 -8.02
CA ASP A 144 16.16 -2.28 -9.41
C ASP A 144 16.44 -1.08 -10.36
N ASP A 145 17.67 -0.55 -10.31
CA ASP A 145 18.14 0.64 -11.04
C ASP A 145 17.47 1.98 -10.66
N VAL A 146 16.70 1.99 -9.57
CA VAL A 146 16.04 3.20 -9.06
C VAL A 146 16.73 3.68 -7.78
N ARG A 147 17.09 4.96 -7.75
CA ARG A 147 17.65 5.59 -6.55
C ARG A 147 16.56 5.83 -5.52
N VAL A 148 16.71 5.28 -4.32
CA VAL A 148 15.73 5.36 -3.24
C VAL A 148 16.39 5.68 -1.90
N VAL A 149 15.63 6.32 -1.02
CA VAL A 149 16.01 6.44 0.39
C VAL A 149 16.07 5.03 1.03
N PRO A 150 17.08 4.70 1.86
CA PRO A 150 17.17 3.40 2.54
C PRO A 150 15.90 3.02 3.30
N ILE A 151 15.65 1.72 3.48
CA ILE A 151 14.36 1.22 3.97
C ILE A 151 14.05 1.69 5.41
N GLU A 152 14.98 1.58 6.35
CA GLU A 152 14.81 2.05 7.74
C GLU A 152 14.52 3.55 7.77
N ARG A 153 15.28 4.31 6.97
CA ARG A 153 15.10 5.75 6.86
C ARG A 153 13.73 6.09 6.27
N THR A 154 13.28 5.34 5.28
CA THR A 154 11.96 5.48 4.66
C THR A 154 10.84 5.25 5.68
N VAL A 155 10.95 4.19 6.49
CA VAL A 155 10.01 3.90 7.58
C VAL A 155 9.97 5.05 8.57
N LEU A 156 11.13 5.56 9.02
CA LEU A 156 11.20 6.68 9.98
C LEU A 156 10.67 8.00 9.39
N ASP A 157 10.97 8.31 8.13
CA ASP A 157 10.45 9.51 7.46
C ASP A 157 8.91 9.46 7.32
N LEU A 158 8.35 8.28 7.05
CA LEU A 158 6.90 8.07 7.05
C LEU A 158 6.31 8.18 8.46
N ALA A 159 6.91 7.54 9.44
CA ALA A 159 6.48 7.60 10.84
C ALA A 159 6.51 9.03 11.42
N ALA A 160 7.47 9.84 11.00
CA ALA A 160 7.60 11.23 11.42
C ALA A 160 6.56 12.16 10.79
N THR A 161 5.99 11.81 9.63
CA THR A 161 5.20 12.73 8.80
C THR A 161 3.74 12.33 8.59
N LEU A 162 3.43 11.05 8.50
CA LEU A 162 2.06 10.55 8.32
C LEU A 162 1.23 10.60 9.62
N PRO A 163 -0.10 10.70 9.55
CA PRO A 163 -0.97 10.42 10.69
C PRO A 163 -0.62 9.08 11.32
N PHE A 164 -0.74 8.97 12.65
CA PHE A 164 -0.29 7.80 13.40
C PHE A 164 -0.86 6.50 12.83
N ARG A 165 -2.16 6.46 12.55
CA ARG A 165 -2.80 5.28 11.95
C ARG A 165 -2.24 4.87 10.59
N GLU A 166 -1.80 5.81 9.76
CA GLU A 166 -1.24 5.52 8.44
C GLU A 166 0.23 5.10 8.52
N ALA A 167 0.96 5.60 9.53
CA ALA A 167 2.35 5.28 9.77
C ALA A 167 2.58 3.80 10.16
N LEU A 168 1.57 3.13 10.74
CA LEU A 168 1.73 1.74 11.16
C LEU A 168 1.93 0.78 9.99
N ALA A 169 1.30 1.01 8.83
CA ALA A 169 1.42 0.12 7.68
C ALA A 169 2.89 -0.13 7.25
N PRO A 170 3.70 0.89 6.92
CA PRO A 170 5.09 0.67 6.53
C PRO A 170 5.96 0.13 7.68
N ILE A 171 5.64 0.43 8.94
CA ILE A 171 6.37 -0.10 10.12
C ILE A 171 6.08 -1.60 10.27
N ASP A 172 4.81 -1.98 10.30
CA ASP A 172 4.36 -3.37 10.42
C ASP A 172 4.92 -4.21 9.27
N GLY A 173 4.86 -3.69 8.03
CA GLY A 173 5.43 -4.36 6.87
C GLY A 173 6.95 -4.51 6.91
N TYR A 174 7.67 -3.57 7.52
CA TYR A 174 9.12 -3.70 7.73
C TYR A 174 9.42 -4.82 8.74
N LEU A 175 8.71 -4.83 9.86
CA LEU A 175 8.87 -5.85 10.90
C LEU A 175 8.48 -7.26 10.41
N ALA A 176 7.37 -7.37 9.66
CA ALA A 176 6.90 -8.62 9.06
C ALA A 176 7.92 -9.25 8.09
N ARG A 177 8.80 -8.43 7.50
CA ARG A 177 9.87 -8.86 6.58
C ARG A 177 11.20 -9.14 7.30
N GLY A 178 11.19 -9.21 8.63
CA GLY A 178 12.38 -9.47 9.45
C GLY A 178 13.17 -8.21 9.83
N GLY A 179 12.63 -7.02 9.57
CA GLY A 179 13.20 -5.77 10.04
C GLY A 179 13.23 -5.68 11.57
N SER A 180 14.23 -4.98 12.12
CA SER A 180 14.42 -4.87 13.57
C SER A 180 13.88 -3.55 14.11
N ARG A 181 13.06 -3.64 15.16
CA ARG A 181 12.65 -2.47 15.94
C ARG A 181 13.84 -1.71 16.50
N ASP A 182 14.81 -2.43 17.07
CA ASP A 182 16.01 -1.83 17.66
C ASP A 182 16.81 -1.06 16.61
N ALA A 183 16.88 -1.56 15.37
CA ALA A 183 17.54 -0.85 14.27
C ALA A 183 16.84 0.48 13.92
N LEU A 184 15.50 0.52 13.99
CA LEU A 184 14.74 1.77 13.80
C LEU A 184 14.98 2.74 14.96
N ASP A 185 15.00 2.25 16.19
CA ASP A 185 15.21 3.06 17.39
C ASP A 185 16.63 3.63 17.46
N ASP A 186 17.65 2.82 17.16
CA ASP A 186 19.06 3.23 17.07
C ASP A 186 19.26 4.31 16.00
N LEU A 187 18.72 4.06 14.79
CA LEU A 187 18.79 5.03 13.71
C LEU A 187 18.06 6.33 14.11
N LEU A 188 16.87 6.24 14.71
CA LEU A 188 16.11 7.41 15.15
C LEU A 188 16.87 8.22 16.20
N GLY A 189 17.57 7.57 17.13
CA GLY A 189 18.39 8.22 18.16
C GLY A 189 19.54 9.05 17.60
N GLY A 190 20.11 8.64 16.47
CA GLY A 190 21.15 9.39 15.75
C GLY A 190 20.62 10.48 14.82
N LEU A 191 19.32 10.51 14.52
CA LEU A 191 18.73 11.36 13.50
C LEU A 191 18.10 12.64 14.08
N ARG A 192 18.48 13.79 13.50
CA ARG A 192 17.80 15.07 13.77
C ARG A 192 16.72 15.34 12.72
N ILE A 193 15.53 14.79 12.94
CA ILE A 193 14.37 14.96 12.05
C ILE A 193 13.20 15.64 12.73
N ARG A 194 12.41 16.40 11.95
CA ARG A 194 11.14 16.94 12.44
C ARG A 194 10.17 15.78 12.61
N GLY A 195 9.48 15.71 13.76
CA GLY A 195 8.56 14.62 14.05
C GLY A 195 9.21 13.38 14.65
N ALA A 196 10.45 13.45 15.13
CA ALA A 196 11.13 12.31 15.78
C ALA A 196 10.28 11.67 16.90
N ARG A 197 9.65 12.48 17.76
CA ARG A 197 8.75 11.95 18.81
C ARG A 197 7.52 11.22 18.25
N ARG A 198 6.99 11.66 17.10
CA ARG A 198 5.89 10.95 16.42
C ARG A 198 6.38 9.62 15.86
N ALA A 199 7.58 9.62 15.26
CA ALA A 199 8.21 8.41 14.76
C ALA A 199 8.45 7.41 15.90
N GLU A 200 9.02 7.84 17.01
CA GLU A 200 9.26 7.00 18.20
C GLU A 200 7.96 6.34 18.71
N VAL A 201 6.89 7.12 18.85
CA VAL A 201 5.59 6.59 19.28
C VAL A 201 5.01 5.61 18.26
N ALA A 202 5.08 5.91 16.96
CA ALA A 202 4.59 5.01 15.91
C ALA A 202 5.42 3.72 15.83
N VAL A 203 6.74 3.83 15.89
CA VAL A 203 7.66 2.70 15.94
C VAL A 203 7.27 1.82 17.11
N ALA A 204 7.22 2.33 18.35
CA ALA A 204 6.85 1.55 19.53
C ALA A 204 5.52 0.77 19.40
N HIS A 205 4.61 1.21 18.54
CA HIS A 205 3.35 0.52 18.25
C HIS A 205 3.43 -0.44 17.06
N GLY A 206 4.53 -0.60 16.35
CA GLY A 206 4.66 -1.54 15.23
C GLY A 206 4.34 -2.99 15.61
N ASP A 207 3.80 -3.77 14.68
CA ASP A 207 3.45 -5.17 14.88
C ASP A 207 3.72 -5.97 13.60
N ALA A 208 4.49 -7.07 13.71
CA ALA A 208 4.85 -7.90 12.57
C ALA A 208 3.72 -8.82 12.08
N GLY A 209 2.65 -8.96 12.85
CA GLY A 209 1.56 -9.89 12.57
C GLY A 209 0.45 -9.34 11.68
N ALA A 210 0.39 -8.02 11.43
CA ALA A 210 -0.62 -7.45 10.53
C ALA A 210 -0.40 -7.95 9.08
N ALA A 211 -1.42 -8.54 8.46
CA ALA A 211 -1.26 -9.19 7.16
C ALA A 211 -1.26 -8.19 5.99
N ASN A 212 -1.83 -7.01 6.17
CA ASN A 212 -1.85 -5.96 5.15
C ASN A 212 -1.98 -4.55 5.76
N GLY A 213 -1.71 -3.52 4.94
CA GLY A 213 -1.75 -2.12 5.38
C GLY A 213 -3.13 -1.63 5.86
N GLY A 214 -4.22 -2.29 5.48
CA GLY A 214 -5.56 -1.99 5.98
C GLY A 214 -5.78 -2.45 7.42
N GLU A 215 -5.20 -3.57 7.82
CA GLU A 215 -5.21 -4.04 9.20
C GLU A 215 -4.37 -3.12 10.09
N SER A 216 -3.17 -2.74 9.64
CA SER A 216 -2.32 -1.75 10.32
C SER A 216 -3.06 -0.41 10.51
N LEU A 217 -3.75 0.07 9.46
CA LEU A 217 -4.58 1.28 9.55
C LEU A 217 -5.71 1.12 10.57
N SER A 218 -6.39 -0.04 10.56
CA SER A 218 -7.49 -0.33 11.49
C SER A 218 -6.99 -0.33 12.93
N ARG A 219 -5.86 -0.98 13.21
CA ARG A 219 -5.18 -1.01 14.51
C ARG A 219 -4.77 0.38 14.99
N GLY A 220 -4.25 1.20 14.08
CA GLY A 220 -3.96 2.59 14.36
C GLY A 220 -5.20 3.42 14.70
N THR A 221 -6.31 3.17 13.99
CA THR A 221 -7.60 3.82 14.24
C THR A 221 -8.20 3.38 15.59
N VAL A 222 -8.07 2.11 15.97
CA VAL A 222 -8.42 1.58 17.30
C VAL A 222 -7.69 2.37 18.39
N HIS A 223 -6.38 2.52 18.25
CA HIS A 223 -5.55 3.28 19.19
C HIS A 223 -5.95 4.76 19.26
N GLU A 224 -6.11 5.43 18.11
CA GLU A 224 -6.50 6.85 18.06
C GLU A 224 -7.86 7.08 18.75
N LEU A 225 -8.80 6.16 18.56
CA LEU A 225 -10.12 6.20 19.18
C LEU A 225 -10.14 5.80 20.66
N GLY A 226 -9.02 5.36 21.22
CA GLY A 226 -8.92 4.96 22.63
C GLY A 226 -9.67 3.66 22.94
N PHE A 227 -9.78 2.74 21.99
CA PHE A 227 -10.25 1.39 22.26
C PHE A 227 -9.11 0.53 22.84
N PRO A 228 -9.43 -0.57 23.56
CA PRO A 228 -8.43 -1.55 23.97
C PRO A 228 -7.58 -2.02 22.78
N ALA A 229 -6.30 -2.30 23.03
CA ALA A 229 -5.41 -2.82 22.00
C ALA A 229 -5.94 -4.16 21.47
N SER A 230 -5.89 -4.32 20.15
CA SER A 230 -6.30 -5.56 19.48
C SER A 230 -5.13 -6.52 19.36
N VAL A 231 -5.41 -7.82 19.48
CA VAL A 231 -4.53 -8.90 19.02
C VAL A 231 -4.68 -9.00 17.51
N VAL A 232 -3.58 -8.91 16.75
CA VAL A 232 -3.58 -9.13 15.30
C VAL A 232 -3.65 -10.62 14.99
N GLN A 233 -4.30 -10.99 13.90
CA GLN A 233 -4.39 -12.38 13.42
C GLN A 233 -4.81 -13.34 14.55
N MET A 234 -5.87 -12.97 15.28
CA MET A 234 -6.31 -13.68 16.48
C MET A 234 -6.71 -15.12 16.11
N PRO A 235 -6.01 -16.15 16.62
CA PRO A 235 -6.24 -17.53 16.22
C PRO A 235 -7.61 -18.04 16.67
N VAL A 236 -8.14 -19.02 15.93
CA VAL A 236 -9.37 -19.74 16.26
C VAL A 236 -9.00 -21.14 16.74
N PRO A 237 -9.26 -21.47 18.02
CA PRO A 237 -8.82 -22.74 18.61
C PRO A 237 -9.25 -23.97 17.81
N GLY A 238 -8.32 -24.92 17.61
CA GLY A 238 -8.60 -26.17 16.91
C GLY A 238 -8.74 -26.06 15.39
N THR A 239 -8.48 -24.88 14.81
CA THR A 239 -8.57 -24.65 13.36
C THR A 239 -7.33 -23.92 12.85
N PRO A 240 -7.08 -23.95 11.52
CA PRO A 240 -6.07 -23.09 10.91
C PRO A 240 -6.56 -21.63 10.70
N HIS A 241 -7.76 -21.28 11.17
CA HIS A 241 -8.34 -19.97 10.95
C HIS A 241 -7.85 -18.94 11.96
N GLN A 242 -7.80 -17.69 11.52
CA GLN A 242 -7.54 -16.51 12.33
C GLN A 242 -8.43 -15.35 11.85
N THR A 243 -8.66 -14.38 12.71
CA THR A 243 -9.41 -13.15 12.39
C THR A 243 -8.48 -11.95 12.42
N ASP A 244 -8.69 -10.97 11.55
CA ASP A 244 -7.74 -9.87 11.33
C ASP A 244 -7.34 -9.14 12.63
N LEU A 245 -8.34 -8.76 13.43
CA LEU A 245 -8.15 -8.19 14.76
C LEU A 245 -8.99 -8.96 15.79
N GLY A 246 -8.61 -8.88 17.06
CA GLY A 246 -9.36 -9.52 18.14
C GLY A 246 -9.19 -8.85 19.50
N TRP A 247 -10.22 -8.98 20.33
CA TRP A 247 -10.25 -8.50 21.70
C TRP A 247 -10.73 -9.65 22.60
N PRO A 248 -9.81 -10.52 23.05
CA PRO A 248 -10.16 -11.75 23.78
C PRO A 248 -10.96 -11.48 25.05
N GLU A 249 -10.58 -10.45 25.82
CA GLU A 249 -11.28 -10.03 27.05
C GLU A 249 -12.73 -9.60 26.83
N PHE A 250 -13.07 -9.27 25.58
CA PHE A 250 -14.40 -8.80 25.19
C PHE A 250 -15.14 -9.84 24.33
N GLU A 251 -14.57 -11.04 24.15
CA GLU A 251 -15.13 -12.10 23.29
C GLU A 251 -15.51 -11.54 21.92
N LEU A 252 -14.67 -10.65 21.37
CA LEU A 252 -14.94 -9.93 20.14
C LEU A 252 -13.85 -10.19 19.11
N ARG A 253 -14.26 -10.52 17.90
CA ARG A 253 -13.40 -10.69 16.72
C ARG A 253 -13.73 -9.66 15.66
N GLY A 254 -12.71 -9.18 14.96
CA GLY A 254 -12.80 -8.14 13.97
C GLY A 254 -12.25 -8.58 12.63
N GLU A 255 -12.97 -8.27 11.55
CA GLU A 255 -12.55 -8.59 10.17
C GLU A 255 -12.62 -7.34 9.29
N LEU A 256 -11.56 -7.12 8.52
CA LEU A 256 -11.47 -6.10 7.49
C LEU A 256 -11.97 -6.67 6.16
N ASP A 257 -13.11 -6.16 5.71
CA ASP A 257 -13.67 -6.51 4.41
C ASP A 257 -13.15 -5.60 3.29
N GLY A 258 -12.29 -6.18 2.45
CA GLY A 258 -11.93 -5.60 1.17
C GLY A 258 -12.87 -6.05 0.05
N PHE A 259 -13.51 -5.12 -0.66
CA PHE A 259 -14.31 -5.45 -1.86
C PHE A 259 -13.46 -6.10 -2.97
N GLN A 260 -12.15 -5.83 -3.00
CA GLN A 260 -11.23 -6.38 -3.99
C GLN A 260 -11.24 -7.91 -4.01
N LYS A 261 -11.46 -8.59 -2.86
CA LYS A 261 -11.50 -10.06 -2.80
C LYS A 261 -12.60 -10.69 -3.65
N TYR A 262 -13.62 -9.93 -4.04
CA TYR A 262 -14.75 -10.40 -4.83
C TYR A 262 -14.59 -10.21 -6.33
N VAL A 263 -13.77 -9.24 -6.76
CA VAL A 263 -13.71 -8.79 -8.17
C VAL A 263 -12.35 -9.01 -8.80
N ASP A 264 -11.31 -9.13 -8.00
CA ASP A 264 -9.95 -9.28 -8.47
C ASP A 264 -9.65 -10.78 -8.72
N PRO A 265 -9.31 -11.16 -9.96
CA PRO A 265 -9.02 -12.55 -10.32
C PRO A 265 -7.96 -13.24 -9.44
N ARG A 266 -7.09 -12.46 -8.78
CA ARG A 266 -6.10 -12.97 -7.81
C ARG A 266 -6.70 -13.67 -6.62
N TYR A 267 -7.86 -13.20 -6.17
CA TYR A 267 -8.51 -13.68 -4.95
C TYR A 267 -9.71 -14.57 -5.26
N THR A 268 -10.30 -14.42 -6.45
CA THR A 268 -11.49 -15.20 -6.82
C THR A 268 -11.14 -16.66 -7.10
N ASP A 269 -9.95 -16.94 -7.63
CA ASP A 269 -9.51 -18.29 -8.01
C ASP A 269 -10.55 -19.03 -8.87
N GLY A 270 -11.14 -18.32 -9.83
CA GLY A 270 -12.20 -18.83 -10.71
C GLY A 270 -13.59 -18.92 -10.07
N ARG A 271 -13.73 -18.56 -8.79
CA ARG A 271 -15.03 -18.52 -8.10
C ARG A 271 -15.80 -17.24 -8.42
N THR A 272 -17.12 -17.33 -8.41
CA THR A 272 -17.98 -16.15 -8.51
C THR A 272 -17.98 -15.36 -7.21
N PRO A 273 -18.28 -14.04 -7.25
CA PRO A 273 -18.47 -13.24 -6.04
C PRO A 273 -19.43 -13.89 -5.03
N ALA A 274 -20.50 -14.54 -5.50
CA ALA A 274 -21.48 -15.22 -4.67
C ALA A 274 -20.88 -16.45 -3.96
N GLN A 275 -20.05 -17.25 -4.63
CA GLN A 275 -19.36 -18.39 -4.04
C GLN A 275 -18.36 -17.96 -2.96
N ILE A 276 -17.62 -16.86 -3.21
CA ILE A 276 -16.68 -16.30 -2.23
C ILE A 276 -17.43 -15.81 -0.99
N ALA A 277 -18.52 -15.07 -1.18
CA ALA A 277 -19.35 -14.59 -0.08
C ALA A 277 -19.96 -15.75 0.73
N PHE A 278 -20.40 -16.82 0.06
CA PHE A 278 -20.96 -17.99 0.72
C PHE A 278 -19.91 -18.75 1.54
N ALA A 279 -18.71 -18.95 0.99
CA ALA A 279 -17.61 -19.59 1.70
C ALA A 279 -17.17 -18.78 2.93
N GLU A 280 -17.06 -17.46 2.78
CA GLU A 280 -16.73 -16.55 3.89
C GLU A 280 -17.78 -16.60 5.00
N LYS A 281 -19.07 -16.60 4.63
CA LYS A 281 -20.16 -16.74 5.60
C LYS A 281 -20.08 -18.06 6.38
N ARG A 282 -19.84 -19.18 5.68
CA ARG A 282 -19.68 -20.49 6.34
C ARG A 282 -18.51 -20.51 7.31
N ARG A 283 -17.38 -19.91 6.92
CA ARG A 283 -16.21 -19.76 7.80
C ARG A 283 -16.55 -18.94 9.02
N GLU A 284 -17.26 -17.83 8.86
CA GLU A 284 -17.69 -17.01 10.00
C GLU A 284 -18.63 -17.79 10.94
N ASP A 285 -19.63 -18.48 10.39
CA ASP A 285 -20.56 -19.30 11.18
C ASP A 285 -19.80 -20.39 11.97
N GLU A 286 -18.81 -21.04 11.36
CA GLU A 286 -17.93 -22.00 12.03
C GLU A 286 -17.11 -21.36 13.16
N ILE A 287 -16.47 -20.21 12.92
CA ILE A 287 -15.71 -19.52 13.97
C ILE A 287 -16.62 -19.10 15.11
N ARG A 288 -17.84 -18.64 14.84
CA ARG A 288 -18.83 -18.30 15.86
C ARG A 288 -19.22 -19.51 16.69
N LEU A 289 -19.45 -20.66 16.06
CA LEU A 289 -19.78 -21.91 16.76
C LEU A 289 -18.63 -22.40 17.65
N ILE A 290 -17.38 -22.31 17.17
CA ILE A 290 -16.21 -22.77 17.91
C ILE A 290 -15.88 -21.84 19.09
N THR A 291 -15.97 -20.53 18.87
CA THR A 291 -15.46 -19.54 19.83
C THR A 291 -16.52 -18.96 20.74
N GLY A 292 -17.80 -18.93 20.32
CA GLY A 292 -18.85 -18.18 21.00
C GLY A 292 -18.69 -16.65 20.91
N HIS A 293 -17.68 -16.15 20.19
CA HIS A 293 -17.38 -14.72 20.13
C HIS A 293 -18.34 -13.95 19.22
N ARG A 294 -18.58 -12.68 19.57
CA ARG A 294 -19.21 -11.70 18.68
C ARG A 294 -18.24 -11.31 17.57
N PHE A 295 -18.79 -10.79 16.47
CA PHE A 295 -18.01 -10.28 15.34
C PHE A 295 -18.37 -8.84 15.04
N VAL A 296 -17.37 -8.10 14.59
CA VAL A 296 -17.52 -6.78 13.96
C VAL A 296 -16.76 -6.77 12.64
N ARG A 297 -17.43 -6.31 11.58
CA ARG A 297 -16.84 -6.19 10.25
C ARG A 297 -16.85 -4.74 9.84
N TRP A 298 -15.82 -4.33 9.13
CA TRP A 298 -15.70 -2.98 8.59
C TRP A 298 -14.94 -3.01 7.29
N THR A 299 -15.18 -2.03 6.44
CA THR A 299 -14.40 -1.84 5.22
C THR A 299 -13.17 -0.98 5.49
N PHE A 300 -12.21 -1.01 4.57
CA PHE A 300 -11.09 -0.06 4.59
C PHE A 300 -11.57 1.40 4.64
N GLU A 301 -12.68 1.70 3.97
CA GLU A 301 -13.28 3.04 3.96
C GLU A 301 -13.88 3.43 5.32
N ASP A 302 -14.44 2.48 6.05
CA ASP A 302 -14.93 2.71 7.42
C ASP A 302 -13.79 3.08 8.36
N ALA A 303 -12.66 2.35 8.28
CA ALA A 303 -11.46 2.63 9.06
C ALA A 303 -10.90 4.02 8.72
N LEU A 304 -10.86 4.40 7.43
CA LEU A 304 -10.45 5.74 6.99
C LEU A 304 -11.38 6.86 7.51
N ARG A 305 -12.70 6.64 7.48
CA ARG A 305 -13.68 7.66 7.89
C ARG A 305 -13.87 7.76 9.40
N VAL A 306 -13.22 6.90 10.18
CA VAL A 306 -13.16 6.87 11.65
C VAL A 306 -14.51 6.69 12.37
N GLN A 307 -15.53 7.51 12.07
CA GLN A 307 -16.84 7.46 12.72
C GLN A 307 -17.67 6.20 12.40
N PRO A 308 -17.72 5.71 11.13
CA PRO A 308 -18.37 4.42 10.85
C PRO A 308 -17.71 3.28 11.62
N PHE A 309 -16.37 3.21 11.59
CA PHE A 309 -15.58 2.25 12.35
C PHE A 309 -15.81 2.33 13.86
N ARG A 310 -15.77 3.54 14.44
CA ARG A 310 -16.08 3.77 15.86
C ARG A 310 -17.47 3.25 16.24
N ARG A 311 -18.48 3.54 15.42
CA ARG A 311 -19.86 3.09 15.66
C ARG A 311 -19.99 1.57 15.57
N ALA A 312 -19.28 0.93 14.64
CA ALA A 312 -19.26 -0.52 14.50
C ALA A 312 -18.69 -1.18 15.76
N LEU A 313 -17.53 -0.71 16.25
CA LEU A 313 -16.90 -1.24 17.46
C LEU A 313 -17.76 -1.06 18.72
N LEU A 314 -18.37 0.13 18.90
CA LEU A 314 -19.26 0.38 20.03
C LEU A 314 -20.51 -0.51 20.00
N ARG A 315 -21.13 -0.69 18.83
CA ARG A 315 -22.29 -1.59 18.67
C ARG A 315 -21.94 -3.05 18.94
N ALA A 316 -20.70 -3.45 18.68
CA ALA A 316 -20.21 -4.78 18.98
C ALA A 316 -19.87 -5.00 20.47
N GLY A 317 -20.00 -3.94 21.28
CA GLY A 317 -19.80 -3.98 22.73
C GLY A 317 -18.38 -3.68 23.20
N LEU A 318 -17.51 -3.17 22.32
CA LEU A 318 -16.15 -2.77 22.72
C LEU A 318 -16.21 -1.39 23.40
N PRO A 319 -15.81 -1.26 24.68
CA PRO A 319 -15.83 0.03 25.36
C PRO A 319 -14.67 0.91 24.92
N GLN A 320 -14.89 2.23 24.85
CA GLN A 320 -13.78 3.17 24.75
C GLN A 320 -13.18 3.38 26.14
N GLN A 321 -11.86 3.25 26.25
CA GLN A 321 -11.13 3.60 27.45
C GLN A 321 -11.16 5.12 27.61
N GLN A 322 -11.51 5.61 28.81
CA GLN A 322 -11.33 7.02 29.11
C GLN A 322 -9.84 7.32 28.95
N ARG A 323 -9.48 8.20 28.00
CA ARG A 323 -8.13 8.73 27.92
C ARG A 323 -7.84 9.42 29.25
N ARG A 324 -7.01 8.81 30.11
CA ARG A 324 -6.39 9.55 31.20
C ARG A 324 -5.66 10.70 30.52
N ARG A 325 -6.12 11.94 30.76
CA ARG A 325 -5.36 13.13 30.39
C ARG A 325 -4.06 13.04 31.18
N THR A 326 -3.00 12.56 30.54
CA THR A 326 -1.65 12.75 31.04
C THR A 326 -1.45 14.27 31.04
N ARG A 327 -1.40 14.85 32.25
CA ARG A 327 -1.00 16.24 32.46
C ARG A 327 0.46 16.41 32.09
#